data_AF-A0A7X5SBP3-F1
#
_entry.id   AF-A0A7X5SBP3-F1
#
_cell.length_a   1.000
_cell.length_b   1.000
_cell.length_c   1.000
_cell.angle_alpha   90.00
_cell.angle_beta   90.00
_cell.angle_gamma   90.00
#
_symmetry.space_group_name_H-M   'P 1'
#
loop_
_entity.id
_entity.type
_entity.pdbx_description
1 polymer ?
#
loop_
_entity_poly.entity_id
_entity_poly.type
_entity_poly.pdbx_seq_one_letter_code
_entity_poly.pdbx_strand_id
1 'polypeptide(L)'
;AYVDPDDKRVQRNVQIAPDGIGEAREGQLVVCELIAPPDARRPAIGKIIAVLGDKLTPSLVVEMAIHGHELPHEFPQEVLDEAAAVPLVVEPQMIGGRVDLRQMPLVTIDGEDAKDFDDAVYCEPNVDGFRLVVAIADVSNYVRPGTPLDDEAQ
;
A
#
# COMPACT_ATOMS: atom_id res chain seq x y z
N ALA A 1 7.23 -10.18 31.19
CA ALA A 1 6.15 -9.22 30.86
C ALA A 1 5.14 -9.94 29.97
N TYR A 2 4.03 -9.30 29.59
CA TYR A 2 3.13 -9.86 28.58
C TYR A 2 2.58 -8.74 27.70
N VAL A 3 2.11 -9.11 26.52
CA VAL A 3 1.35 -8.25 25.60
C VAL A 3 -0.09 -8.75 25.59
N ASP A 4 -1.03 -7.84 25.74
CA ASP A 4 -2.46 -8.08 25.50
C ASP A 4 -2.73 -7.83 24.00
N PRO A 5 -3.09 -8.86 23.21
CA PRO A 5 -3.30 -8.70 21.77
C PRO A 5 -4.51 -7.82 21.47
N ASP A 6 -4.36 -6.90 20.52
CA ASP A 6 -5.51 -6.13 20.00
C ASP A 6 -6.49 -7.03 19.21
N ASP A 7 -5.96 -8.04 18.52
CA ASP A 7 -6.77 -9.04 17.83
C ASP A 7 -7.46 -10.00 18.80
N LYS A 8 -8.77 -9.82 18.96
CA LYS A 8 -9.65 -10.63 19.84
C LYS A 8 -9.70 -12.12 19.48
N ARG A 9 -9.22 -12.53 18.30
CA ARG A 9 -9.05 -13.95 17.95
C ARG A 9 -7.97 -14.60 18.81
N VAL A 10 -6.98 -13.83 19.24
CA VAL A 10 -5.93 -14.27 20.16
C VAL A 10 -6.41 -14.08 21.59
N GLN A 11 -7.08 -15.10 22.13
CA GLN A 11 -7.74 -15.05 23.44
C GLN A 11 -6.78 -15.12 24.65
N ARG A 12 -5.47 -15.25 24.42
CA ARG A 12 -4.46 -15.41 25.48
C ARG A 12 -3.35 -14.41 25.28
N ASN A 13 -2.90 -13.84 26.39
CA ASN A 13 -1.75 -12.94 26.41
C ASN A 13 -0.50 -13.64 25.88
N VAL A 14 0.32 -12.87 25.16
CA VAL A 14 1.62 -13.33 24.67
C VAL A 14 2.65 -13.03 25.75
N GLN A 15 3.34 -14.07 26.24
CA GLN A 15 4.43 -13.88 27.21
C GLN A 15 5.67 -13.32 26.51
N ILE A 16 6.24 -12.28 27.12
CA ILE A 16 7.50 -11.67 26.68
C ILE A 16 8.58 -11.99 27.69
N ALA A 17 9.60 -12.72 27.24
CA ALA A 17 10.80 -13.02 28.01
C ALA A 17 11.60 -11.73 28.27
N PRO A 18 12.37 -11.63 29.37
CA PRO A 18 13.06 -10.38 29.75
C PRO A 18 13.97 -9.79 28.66
N ASP A 19 14.63 -10.66 27.90
CA ASP A 19 15.48 -10.33 26.75
C ASP A 19 14.70 -9.88 25.51
N GLY A 20 13.40 -10.17 25.45
CA GLY A 20 12.48 -9.78 24.38
C GLY A 20 11.68 -8.50 24.66
N ILE A 21 11.88 -7.83 25.81
CA ILE A 21 11.14 -6.61 26.17
C ILE A 21 11.69 -5.36 25.44
N GLY A 22 13.01 -5.29 25.23
CA GLY A 22 13.65 -4.10 24.67
C GLY A 22 13.41 -2.86 25.55
N GLU A 23 13.07 -1.74 24.90
CA GLU A 23 12.84 -0.43 25.54
C GLU A 23 11.37 -0.20 25.97
N ALA A 24 10.51 -1.21 25.82
CA ALA A 24 9.07 -1.08 26.07
C ALA A 24 8.76 -0.86 27.55
N ARG A 25 7.78 0.01 27.81
CA ARG A 25 7.26 0.31 29.15
C ARG A 25 5.82 -0.16 29.29
N GLU A 26 5.40 -0.36 30.54
CA GLU A 26 4.02 -0.73 30.85
C GLU A 26 3.03 0.31 30.32
N GLY A 27 1.94 -0.15 29.70
CA GLY A 27 0.90 0.69 29.11
C GLY A 27 1.18 1.18 27.69
N GLN A 28 2.34 0.87 27.11
CA GLN A 28 2.64 1.24 25.73
C GLN A 28 2.04 0.25 24.73
N LEU A 29 1.63 0.79 23.59
CA LEU A 29 1.35 -0.01 22.40
C LEU A 29 2.68 -0.54 21.85
N VAL A 30 2.68 -1.79 21.42
CA VAL A 30 3.88 -2.48 20.92
C VAL A 30 3.50 -3.42 19.79
N VAL A 31 4.43 -3.62 18.85
CA VAL A 31 4.34 -4.71 17.86
C VAL A 31 5.12 -5.90 18.41
N CYS A 32 4.46 -7.04 18.49
CA CYS A 32 5.03 -8.27 19.02
C CYS A 32 5.08 -9.35 17.94
N GLU A 33 6.29 -9.87 17.69
CA GLU A 33 6.51 -11.06 16.86
C GLU A 33 6.36 -12.32 17.73
N LEU A 34 5.60 -13.32 17.25
CA LEU A 34 5.46 -14.62 17.90
C LEU A 34 6.67 -15.50 17.60
N ILE A 35 7.45 -15.82 18.64
CA ILE A 35 8.62 -16.70 18.54
C ILE A 35 8.22 -18.17 18.75
N ALA A 36 7.23 -18.41 19.62
CA ALA A 36 6.71 -19.76 19.85
C ALA A 36 5.18 -19.73 19.97
N PRO A 37 4.48 -20.63 19.25
CA PRO A 37 3.03 -20.76 19.39
C PRO A 37 2.66 -21.28 20.79
N PRO A 38 1.42 -21.05 21.24
CA PRO A 38 0.96 -21.60 22.52
C PRO A 38 0.88 -23.14 22.45
N ASP A 39 1.16 -23.80 23.57
CA ASP A 39 0.95 -25.24 23.74
C ASP A 39 0.01 -25.56 24.91
N ALA A 40 -0.23 -26.85 25.18
CA ALA A 40 -1.15 -27.30 26.24
C ALA A 40 -0.75 -26.81 27.66
N ARG A 41 0.51 -26.45 27.88
CA ARG A 41 1.09 -26.08 29.18
C ARG A 41 1.62 -24.65 29.21
N ARG A 42 1.89 -24.03 28.06
CA ARG A 42 2.56 -22.73 27.96
C ARG A 42 1.78 -21.76 27.06
N PRO A 43 1.64 -20.48 27.46
CA PRO A 43 1.12 -19.45 26.57
C PRO A 43 2.09 -19.21 25.40
N ALA A 44 1.64 -18.48 24.38
CA ALA A 44 2.48 -18.06 23.28
C ALA A 44 3.64 -17.21 23.81
N ILE A 45 4.82 -17.36 23.21
CA ILE A 45 6.00 -16.56 23.55
C ILE A 45 6.30 -15.64 22.39
N GLY A 46 6.53 -14.37 22.68
CA GLY A 46 6.86 -13.38 21.68
C GLY A 46 7.99 -12.47 22.12
N LYS A 47 8.39 -11.61 21.18
CA LYS A 47 9.38 -10.55 21.37
C LYS A 47 8.82 -9.25 20.81
N ILE A 48 9.14 -8.16 21.48
CA ILE A 48 8.78 -6.82 21.02
C ILE A 48 9.75 -6.41 19.92
N ILE A 49 9.22 -6.07 18.76
CA ILE A 49 10.00 -5.62 17.59
C ILE A 49 9.86 -4.11 17.34
N ALA A 50 8.78 -3.49 17.81
CA ALA A 50 8.59 -2.04 17.75
C ALA A 50 7.80 -1.53 18.97
N VAL A 51 8.15 -0.34 19.45
CA VAL A 51 7.40 0.39 20.50
C VAL A 51 6.68 1.55 19.85
N LEU A 52 5.35 1.49 19.90
CA LEU A 52 4.44 2.44 19.28
C LEU A 52 4.15 3.63 20.22
N GLY A 53 4.31 3.44 21.54
CA GLY A 53 4.25 4.51 22.54
C GLY A 53 2.95 4.55 23.34
N ASP A 54 2.70 5.68 24.01
CA ASP A 54 1.73 5.75 25.13
C ASP A 54 0.27 6.03 24.70
N LYS A 55 0.05 6.49 23.46
CA LYS A 55 -1.27 6.91 22.97
C LYS A 55 -1.47 6.47 21.53
N LEU A 56 -2.67 5.99 21.22
CA LEU A 56 -3.13 5.77 19.86
C LEU A 56 -3.13 7.12 19.12
N THR A 57 -2.16 7.33 18.22
CA THR A 57 -2.19 8.41 17.23
C THR A 57 -2.63 7.85 15.89
N PRO A 58 -3.17 8.66 14.96
CA PRO A 58 -3.51 8.19 13.63
C PRO A 58 -2.34 7.47 12.92
N SER A 59 -1.11 7.99 13.07
CA SER A 59 0.10 7.38 12.52
C SER A 59 0.36 5.98 13.07
N LEU A 60 0.15 5.78 14.37
CA LEU A 60 0.34 4.48 15.02
C LEU A 60 -0.75 3.47 14.63
N VAL A 61 -1.96 3.94 14.34
CA VAL A 61 -3.03 3.07 13.79
C VAL A 61 -2.62 2.54 12.41
N VAL A 62 -2.02 3.39 11.58
CA VAL A 62 -1.51 2.97 10.27
C VAL A 62 -0.38 1.95 10.43
N GLU A 63 0.61 2.19 11.30
CA GLU A 63 1.69 1.24 11.57
C GLU A 63 1.16 -0.10 12.12
N MET A 64 0.20 -0.07 13.05
CA MET A 64 -0.44 -1.29 13.55
C MET A 64 -1.17 -2.05 12.45
N ALA A 65 -1.86 -1.37 11.54
CA ALA A 65 -2.54 -2.01 10.43
C ALA A 65 -1.55 -2.63 9.44
N ILE A 66 -0.46 -1.92 9.11
CA ILE A 66 0.62 -2.42 8.25
C ILE A 66 1.21 -3.70 8.84
N HIS A 67 1.60 -3.70 10.12
CA HIS A 67 2.20 -4.87 10.75
C HIS A 67 1.20 -6.00 11.03
N GLY A 68 -0.02 -5.66 11.47
CA GLY A 68 -1.04 -6.66 11.83
C GLY A 68 -1.63 -7.40 10.63
N HIS A 69 -1.59 -6.80 9.44
CA HIS A 69 -2.05 -7.40 8.19
C HIS A 69 -0.92 -7.74 7.22
N GLU A 70 0.34 -7.60 7.64
CA GLU A 70 1.52 -7.85 6.81
C GLU A 70 1.45 -7.10 5.46
N LEU A 71 1.01 -5.84 5.50
CA LEU A 71 0.89 -5.02 4.28
C LEU A 71 2.29 -4.64 3.76
N PRO A 72 2.58 -4.88 2.48
CA PRO A 72 3.75 -4.30 1.82
C PRO A 72 3.67 -2.77 1.93
N HIS A 73 4.75 -2.15 2.40
CA HIS A 73 4.81 -0.70 2.62
C HIS A 73 6.15 -0.07 2.21
N GLU A 74 7.16 -0.89 1.89
CA GLU A 74 8.43 -0.45 1.34
C GLU A 74 8.58 -1.05 -0.06
N PHE A 75 8.92 -0.20 -1.03
CA PHE A 75 9.22 -0.67 -2.39
C PHE A 75 10.65 -1.22 -2.45
N PRO A 76 10.86 -2.39 -3.07
CA PRO A 76 12.20 -2.90 -3.35
C PRO A 76 13.03 -1.91 -4.19
N GLN A 77 14.35 -1.90 -3.99
CA GLN A 77 15.24 -0.96 -4.71
C GLN A 77 15.14 -1.12 -6.24
N GLU A 78 14.99 -2.35 -6.73
CA GLU A 78 14.83 -2.63 -8.16
C GLU A 78 13.56 -2.02 -8.76
N VAL A 79 12.47 -1.96 -7.98
CA VAL A 79 11.21 -1.29 -8.36
C VAL A 79 11.41 0.21 -8.45
N LEU A 80 12.09 0.80 -7.46
CA LEU A 80 12.41 2.23 -7.44
C LEU A 80 13.32 2.62 -8.60
N ASP A 81 14.32 1.81 -8.91
CA ASP A 81 15.25 2.03 -10.01
C ASP A 81 14.54 1.96 -11.37
N GLU A 82 13.64 0.99 -11.56
CA GLU A 82 12.81 0.89 -12.77
C GLU A 82 11.89 2.10 -12.92
N ALA A 83 11.19 2.50 -11.85
CA ALA A 83 10.31 3.68 -11.86
C ALA A 83 11.08 4.98 -12.17
N ALA A 84 12.28 5.14 -11.61
CA ALA A 84 13.12 6.32 -11.84
C ALA A 84 13.66 6.40 -13.27
N ALA A 85 13.71 5.29 -14.01
CA ALA A 85 14.14 5.26 -15.41
C ALA A 85 13.05 5.75 -16.38
N VAL A 86 11.79 5.88 -15.93
CA VAL A 86 10.68 6.35 -16.78
C VAL A 86 10.85 7.84 -17.10
N PRO A 87 10.83 8.24 -18.39
CA PRO A 87 10.92 9.66 -18.77
C PRO A 87 9.75 10.49 -18.21
N LEU A 88 10.06 11.68 -17.69
CA LEU A 88 9.04 12.61 -17.18
C LEU A 88 8.13 13.19 -18.26
N VAL A 89 8.53 13.10 -19.53
CA VAL A 89 7.78 13.59 -20.68
C VAL A 89 7.60 12.44 -21.66
N VAL A 90 6.37 12.25 -22.13
CA VAL A 90 6.07 11.23 -23.14
C VAL A 90 6.89 11.49 -24.41
N GLU A 91 7.77 10.55 -24.74
CA GLU A 91 8.66 10.68 -25.88
C GLU A 91 7.91 10.47 -27.22
N PRO A 92 8.35 11.10 -28.33
CA PRO A 92 7.70 10.94 -29.64
C PRO A 92 7.54 9.48 -30.10
N GLN A 93 8.49 8.62 -29.74
CA GLN A 93 8.48 7.20 -30.07
C GLN A 93 7.31 6.46 -29.38
N MET A 94 6.89 6.91 -28.20
CA MET A 94 5.78 6.31 -27.43
C MET A 94 4.40 6.67 -28.00
N ILE A 95 4.34 7.68 -28.87
CA ILE A 95 3.10 8.14 -29.51
C ILE A 95 2.78 7.32 -30.78
N GLY A 96 3.79 6.72 -31.41
CA GLY A 96 3.69 6.10 -32.74
C GLY A 96 2.52 5.11 -32.87
N GLY A 97 1.59 5.38 -33.81
CA GLY A 97 0.45 4.51 -34.11
C GLY A 97 -0.78 4.69 -33.23
N ARG A 98 -0.74 5.60 -32.23
CA ARG A 98 -1.89 5.90 -31.37
C ARG A 98 -2.87 6.87 -32.03
N VAL A 99 -4.14 6.79 -31.63
CA VAL A 99 -5.16 7.79 -32.02
C VAL A 99 -4.87 9.10 -31.30
N ASP A 100 -4.77 10.19 -32.06
CA ASP A 100 -4.53 11.52 -31.50
C ASP A 100 -5.83 12.16 -31.01
N LEU A 101 -5.97 12.26 -29.69
CA LEU A 101 -7.13 12.85 -29.02
C LEU A 101 -6.79 14.17 -28.31
N ARG A 102 -5.62 14.76 -28.55
CA ARG A 102 -5.14 15.94 -27.80
C ARG A 102 -5.99 17.21 -27.99
N GLN A 103 -6.78 17.28 -29.06
CA GLN A 103 -7.71 18.39 -29.32
C GLN A 103 -9.12 18.13 -28.77
N MET A 104 -9.40 16.92 -28.27
CA MET A 104 -10.68 16.60 -27.64
C MET A 104 -10.67 17.15 -26.20
N PRO A 105 -11.73 17.83 -25.73
CA PRO A 105 -11.74 18.47 -24.42
C PRO A 105 -12.08 17.47 -23.32
N LEU A 106 -11.19 16.48 -23.15
CA LEU A 106 -11.21 15.52 -22.06
C LEU A 106 -10.91 16.25 -20.73
N VAL A 107 -11.63 15.87 -19.68
CA VAL A 107 -11.41 16.37 -18.31
C VAL A 107 -11.40 15.21 -17.33
N THR A 108 -10.68 15.37 -16.21
CA THR A 108 -10.75 14.47 -15.05
C THR A 108 -11.61 15.12 -13.96
N ILE A 109 -12.25 14.32 -13.10
CA ILE A 109 -13.13 14.80 -12.04
C ILE A 109 -12.81 14.02 -10.77
N ASP A 110 -11.95 14.59 -9.95
CA ASP A 110 -11.34 13.91 -8.80
C ASP A 110 -11.49 14.74 -7.51
N GLY A 111 -11.15 14.12 -6.37
CA GLY A 111 -11.07 14.83 -5.10
C GLY A 111 -9.94 15.88 -5.06
N GLU A 112 -10.06 16.90 -4.21
CA GLU A 112 -9.08 18.00 -4.12
C GLU A 112 -7.65 17.53 -3.80
N ASP A 113 -7.52 16.44 -3.03
CA ASP A 113 -6.23 15.88 -2.63
C ASP A 113 -5.69 14.79 -3.57
N ALA A 114 -6.41 14.44 -4.64
CA ALA A 114 -6.02 13.40 -5.59
C ALA A 114 -4.82 13.83 -6.44
N LYS A 115 -3.93 12.87 -6.76
CA LYS A 115 -2.70 13.13 -7.55
C LYS A 115 -2.50 12.13 -8.69
N ASP A 116 -3.34 11.12 -8.73
CA ASP A 116 -3.31 9.92 -9.55
C ASP A 116 -4.61 9.89 -10.38
N PHE A 117 -4.60 10.61 -11.51
CA PHE A 117 -5.77 10.72 -12.38
C PHE A 117 -5.78 9.58 -13.41
N ASP A 118 -6.55 8.53 -13.12
CA ASP A 118 -6.57 7.32 -13.94
C ASP A 118 -7.51 7.39 -15.14
N ASP A 119 -8.49 8.29 -15.12
CA ASP A 119 -9.47 8.43 -16.18
C ASP A 119 -9.78 9.89 -16.57
N ALA A 120 -10.16 10.06 -17.83
CA ALA A 120 -10.66 11.30 -18.36
C ALA A 120 -11.88 11.05 -19.25
N VAL A 121 -12.87 11.95 -19.19
CA VAL A 121 -14.15 11.79 -19.86
C VAL A 121 -14.48 12.94 -20.79
N TYR A 122 -15.15 12.62 -21.90
CA TYR A 122 -15.75 13.59 -22.82
C TYR A 122 -17.02 13.01 -23.41
N CYS A 123 -18.06 13.83 -23.57
CA CYS A 123 -19.34 13.39 -24.11
C CYS A 123 -19.89 14.42 -25.09
N GLU A 124 -20.40 13.96 -26.24
CA GLU A 124 -21.04 14.79 -27.26
C GLU A 124 -22.33 14.13 -27.77
N PRO A 125 -23.35 14.91 -28.17
CA PRO A 125 -24.54 14.37 -28.82
C PRO A 125 -24.20 13.66 -30.14
N ASN A 126 -24.95 12.61 -30.46
CA ASN A 126 -24.89 11.87 -31.72
C ASN A 126 -26.32 11.61 -32.23
N VAL A 127 -26.49 11.13 -33.47
CA VAL A 127 -27.78 10.99 -34.18
C VAL A 127 -28.89 10.36 -33.30
N ASP A 128 -28.55 9.33 -32.53
CA ASP A 128 -29.50 8.58 -31.69
C ASP A 128 -29.19 8.65 -30.18
N GLY A 129 -28.35 9.60 -29.73
CA GLY A 129 -27.99 9.70 -28.32
C GLY A 129 -26.70 10.46 -28.09
N PHE A 130 -25.70 9.80 -27.49
CA PHE A 130 -24.41 10.41 -27.15
C PHE A 130 -23.26 9.49 -27.53
N ARG A 131 -22.14 10.09 -27.91
CA ARG A 131 -20.83 9.43 -27.94
C ARG A 131 -20.09 9.82 -26.67
N LEU A 132 -19.86 8.83 -25.81
CA LEU A 132 -19.00 8.96 -24.64
C LEU A 132 -17.60 8.45 -24.99
N VAL A 133 -16.59 9.20 -24.61
CA VAL A 133 -15.20 8.77 -24.58
C VAL A 133 -14.76 8.69 -23.12
N VAL A 134 -14.22 7.54 -22.74
CA VAL A 134 -13.52 7.31 -21.47
C VAL A 134 -12.09 6.95 -21.83
N ALA A 135 -11.15 7.83 -21.50
CA ALA A 135 -9.72 7.61 -21.69
C ALA A 135 -9.12 7.16 -20.36
N ILE A 136 -8.51 5.98 -20.33
CA ILE A 136 -7.87 5.41 -19.13
C ILE A 136 -6.35 5.52 -19.26
N ALA A 137 -5.66 5.76 -18.15
CA ALA A 137 -4.22 5.73 -18.06
C ALA A 137 -3.68 4.39 -18.62
N ASP A 138 -2.76 4.48 -19.59
CA ASP A 138 -2.15 3.30 -20.20
C ASP A 138 -0.99 2.78 -19.32
N VAL A 139 -1.32 2.31 -18.12
CA VAL A 139 -0.35 1.78 -17.13
C VAL A 139 0.46 0.64 -17.73
N SER A 140 -0.18 -0.21 -18.56
CA SER A 140 0.45 -1.35 -19.24
C SER A 140 1.57 -0.97 -20.22
N ASN A 141 1.64 0.30 -20.62
CA ASN A 141 2.75 0.81 -21.42
C ASN A 141 4.04 0.98 -20.59
N TYR A 142 3.90 1.25 -19.29
CA TYR A 142 4.99 1.53 -18.36
C TYR A 142 5.35 0.31 -17.51
N VAL A 143 4.34 -0.45 -17.05
CA VAL A 143 4.53 -1.70 -16.30
C VAL A 143 4.44 -2.86 -17.28
N ARG A 144 5.53 -3.59 -17.48
CA ARG A 144 5.62 -4.68 -18.48
C ARG A 144 5.67 -6.03 -17.78
N PRO A 145 5.05 -7.09 -18.35
CA PRO A 145 5.05 -8.40 -17.72
C PRO A 145 6.44 -8.90 -17.35
N GLY A 146 6.62 -9.35 -16.11
CA GLY A 146 7.88 -9.89 -15.58
C GLY A 146 8.97 -8.84 -15.32
N THR A 147 8.62 -7.56 -15.19
CA THR A 147 9.52 -6.53 -14.65
C THR A 147 9.32 -6.37 -13.14
N PRO A 148 10.29 -5.82 -12.39
CA PRO A 148 10.12 -5.54 -10.97
C PRO A 148 8.82 -4.80 -10.62
N LEU A 149 8.43 -3.78 -11.40
CA LEU A 149 7.16 -3.08 -11.23
C LEU A 149 5.92 -3.97 -11.41
N ASP A 150 5.97 -4.94 -12.31
CA ASP A 150 4.87 -5.89 -12.52
C ASP A 150 4.79 -6.88 -11.36
N ASP A 151 5.94 -7.45 -10.96
CA ASP A 151 6.01 -8.43 -9.88
C ASP A 151 5.55 -7.83 -8.53
N GLU A 152 5.90 -6.57 -8.23
CA GLU A 152 5.46 -5.86 -7.02
C GLU A 152 3.98 -5.44 -7.06
N ALA A 153 3.37 -5.37 -8.25
CA ALA A 153 1.97 -4.97 -8.41
C ALA A 153 0.95 -6.14 -8.27
N GLN A 154 1.41 -7.39 -8.21
CA GLN A 154 0.55 -8.60 -8.09
C GLN A 154 0.17 -8.93 -6.65
#